data_AF-A0A5K1EZZ6-F1
#
_entry.id   AF-A0A5K1EZZ6-F1
#
_cell.length_a   1.000
_cell.length_b   1.000
_cell.length_c   1.000
_cell.angle_alpha   90.00
_cell.angle_beta   90.00
_cell.angle_gamma   90.00
#
_symmetry.space_group_name_H-M   'P 1'
#
loop_
_entity.id
_entity.type
_entity.pdbx_description
1 polymer ?
#
loop_
_entity_poly.entity_id
_entity_poly.type
_entity_poly.pdbx_seq_one_letter_code
_entity_poly.pdbx_strand_id
1 'polypeptide(L)'
;AGITVLLINLSNTTTFSVSVENDMNLNLHFGGKFHKEGSIIHSLKKKFAWVGKLASNGSEQRYEYHLAPKDGYLRSQTMLLNGRPLELTDTGEIPSFEPIL
;
A
#
# COMPACT_ATOMS: atom_id res chain seq x y z
N ALA A 1 -0.13 -0.44 16.02
CA ALA A 1 0.16 -0.57 14.58
C ALA A 1 -1.16 -0.52 13.84
N GLY A 2 -1.24 0.25 12.75
CA GLY A 2 -2.47 0.44 11.96
C GLY A 2 -2.33 -0.11 10.55
N ILE A 3 -3.45 -0.24 9.84
CA ILE A 3 -3.52 -0.65 8.43
C ILE A 3 -4.15 0.52 7.66
N THR A 4 -3.59 0.86 6.50
CA THR A 4 -4.16 1.86 5.57
C THR A 4 -4.57 1.15 4.28
N VAL A 5 -5.76 1.46 3.77
CA VAL A 5 -6.30 0.92 2.51
C VAL A 5 -6.59 2.08 1.57
N LEU A 6 -6.01 2.04 0.36
CA LEU A 6 -6.24 3.04 -0.70
C LEU A 6 -7.12 2.40 -1.78
N LEU A 7 -8.30 2.98 -2.02
CA LEU A 7 -9.22 2.56 -3.09
C LEU A 7 -9.26 3.64 -4.18
N ILE A 8 -8.98 3.25 -5.42
CA ILE A 8 -8.95 4.16 -6.58
C ILE A 8 -10.03 3.73 -7.56
N ASN A 9 -10.95 4.63 -7.88
CA ASN A 9 -11.96 4.44 -8.92
C ASN A 9 -11.42 4.98 -10.26
N LEU A 10 -11.26 4.11 -11.26
CA LEU A 10 -10.77 4.46 -12.60
C LEU A 10 -11.90 4.59 -13.63
N SER A 11 -13.16 4.57 -13.20
CA SER A 11 -14.31 4.85 -14.08
C SER A 11 -14.49 6.35 -14.29
N ASN A 12 -15.25 6.72 -15.32
CA ASN A 12 -15.67 8.11 -15.54
C ASN A 12 -16.76 8.60 -14.56
N THR A 13 -17.05 7.83 -13.50
CA THR A 13 -18.06 8.17 -12.48
C THR A 13 -17.38 8.54 -11.16
N THR A 14 -17.83 9.63 -10.52
CA THR A 14 -17.23 10.09 -9.26
C THR A 14 -17.93 9.56 -8.01
N THR A 15 -18.97 8.74 -8.18
CA THR A 15 -19.80 8.24 -7.08
C THR A 15 -19.28 6.89 -6.64
N PHE A 16 -18.99 6.73 -5.36
CA PHE A 16 -18.57 5.47 -4.76
C PHE A 16 -19.19 5.32 -3.37
N SER A 17 -19.52 4.08 -3.00
CA SER A 17 -20.00 3.73 -1.66
C SER A 17 -19.02 2.73 -1.07
N VAL A 18 -18.43 3.09 0.07
CA VAL A 18 -17.50 2.22 0.80
C VAL A 18 -18.11 1.98 2.18
N SER A 19 -18.43 0.72 2.49
CA SER A 19 -18.81 0.28 3.82
C SER A 19 -17.68 -0.56 4.41
N VAL A 20 -17.39 -0.33 5.69
CA VAL A 20 -16.51 -1.17 6.48
C VAL A 20 -17.40 -1.91 7.46
N GLU A 21 -17.62 -3.20 7.21
CA GLU A 21 -18.36 -4.06 8.12
C GLU A 21 -17.38 -4.91 8.92
N ASN A 22 -17.62 -4.99 10.22
CA ASN A 22 -16.84 -5.79 11.15
C ASN A 22 -17.66 -7.02 11.53
N ASP A 23 -17.41 -8.14 10.87
CA ASP A 23 -18.11 -9.39 11.15
C ASP A 23 -17.35 -10.19 12.23
N MET A 24 -17.40 -9.69 13.47
CA MET A 24 -16.82 -10.37 14.64
C MET A 24 -17.79 -11.44 15.18
N ASN A 25 -17.97 -12.53 14.43
CA ASN A 25 -18.49 -13.79 15.00
C ASN A 25 -17.33 -14.72 15.36
N LEU A 26 -16.48 -14.27 16.27
CA LEU A 26 -15.46 -15.09 16.93
C LEU A 26 -15.92 -15.31 18.37
N ASN A 27 -16.64 -16.41 18.61
CA ASN A 27 -16.93 -16.89 19.96
C ASN A 27 -15.62 -17.36 20.62
N LEU A 28 -14.85 -16.42 21.16
CA LEU A 28 -13.66 -16.70 21.94
C LEU A 28 -14.03 -16.60 23.42
N HIS A 29 -14.33 -17.75 24.02
CA HIS A 29 -14.47 -17.91 25.46
C HIS A 29 -13.15 -17.56 26.16
N PHE A 30 -12.92 -16.28 26.43
CA PHE A 30 -11.83 -15.82 27.30
C PHE A 30 -12.27 -15.95 28.76
N GLY A 31 -12.11 -17.16 29.30
CA GLY A 31 -12.28 -17.47 30.71
C GLY A 31 -11.21 -18.44 31.19
N GLY A 32 -10.05 -17.93 31.59
CA GLY A 32 -9.13 -18.65 32.49
C GLY A 32 -7.70 -18.92 32.00
N LYS A 33 -6.75 -18.22 32.66
CA LYS A 33 -5.35 -18.59 32.95
C LYS A 33 -4.32 -18.57 31.80
N PHE A 34 -3.49 -17.54 31.86
CA PHE A 34 -2.25 -17.31 31.11
C PHE A 34 -1.18 -18.38 31.39
N HIS A 35 -0.77 -19.16 30.38
CA HIS A 35 0.55 -19.78 30.26
C HIS A 35 0.78 -20.15 28.78
N LYS A 36 1.64 -19.41 28.04
CA LYS A 36 2.46 -19.83 26.86
C LYS A 36 2.92 -18.63 26.04
N GLU A 37 3.85 -17.88 26.60
CA GLU A 37 4.66 -16.92 25.89
C GLU A 37 5.80 -17.68 25.18
N GLY A 38 5.86 -17.66 23.83
CA GLY A 38 7.04 -18.14 23.11
C GLY A 38 6.83 -18.82 21.75
N SER A 39 5.72 -19.52 21.51
CA SER A 39 5.58 -20.34 20.29
C SER A 39 5.25 -19.54 19.02
N ILE A 40 4.37 -18.54 19.14
CA ILE A 40 3.88 -17.75 17.99
C ILE A 40 4.96 -16.77 17.51
N ILE A 41 5.59 -16.04 18.45
CA ILE A 41 6.63 -15.05 18.14
C ILE A 41 7.85 -15.73 17.48
N HIS A 42 8.25 -16.92 17.93
CA HIS A 42 9.38 -17.66 17.35
C HIS A 42 9.09 -18.10 15.91
N SER A 43 7.85 -18.53 15.64
CA SER A 43 7.42 -18.96 14.30
C SER A 43 7.33 -17.80 13.31
N LEU A 44 6.89 -16.62 13.76
CA LEU A 44 6.87 -15.40 12.94
C LEU A 44 8.29 -14.91 12.62
N LYS A 45 9.19 -14.83 13.61
CA LYS A 45 10.60 -14.41 13.37
C LYS A 45 11.29 -15.29 12.32
N LYS A 46 11.04 -16.60 12.34
CA LYS A 46 11.65 -17.54 11.38
C LYS A 46 11.10 -17.36 9.96
N LYS A 47 9.80 -17.09 9.80
CA LYS A 47 9.18 -16.87 8.48
C LYS A 47 9.59 -15.56 7.82
N PHE A 48 9.86 -14.51 8.60
CA PHE A 48 10.20 -13.18 8.07
C PHE A 48 11.70 -12.83 8.12
N ALA A 49 12.56 -13.75 8.57
CA ALA A 49 14.01 -13.57 8.54
C ALA A 49 14.59 -13.33 7.13
N TRP A 50 13.86 -13.69 6.07
CA TRP A 50 14.25 -13.45 4.68
C TRP A 50 14.24 -11.95 4.30
N VAL A 51 13.43 -11.13 4.99
CA VAL A 51 13.14 -9.75 4.56
C VAL A 51 14.38 -8.90 4.79
N GLY A 52 15.03 -9.08 5.94
CA GLY A 52 16.29 -8.40 6.25
C GLY A 52 17.50 -8.98 5.53
N LYS A 53 17.42 -10.21 5.00
CA LYS A 53 18.54 -10.84 4.29
C LYS A 53 18.59 -10.42 2.82
N LEU A 54 17.44 -10.23 2.15
CA LEU A 54 17.37 -9.65 0.79
C LEU A 54 17.98 -8.24 0.74
N ALA A 55 17.74 -7.43 1.77
CA ALA A 55 18.28 -6.08 1.84
C ALA A 55 19.82 -6.00 2.05
N SER A 56 20.50 -7.14 2.28
CA SER A 56 21.91 -7.18 2.70
C SER A 56 22.92 -7.57 1.60
N ASN A 57 22.44 -8.13 0.48
CA ASN A 57 23.27 -8.74 -0.55
C ASN A 57 23.06 -8.08 -1.92
N GLY A 58 23.59 -6.86 -2.06
CA GLY A 58 24.02 -6.30 -3.35
C GLY A 58 23.02 -5.33 -4.00
N SER A 59 23.41 -4.04 -4.01
CA SER A 59 22.97 -3.01 -4.97
C SER A 59 21.53 -3.12 -5.50
N GLU A 60 20.53 -3.22 -4.62
CA GLU A 60 19.15 -3.09 -5.03
C GLU A 60 18.90 -1.62 -5.38
N GLN A 61 19.03 -1.30 -6.67
CA GLN A 61 18.61 0.00 -7.19
C GLN A 61 17.10 0.13 -6.92
N ARG A 62 16.77 0.93 -5.92
CA ARG A 62 15.38 1.25 -5.60
C ARG A 62 14.93 2.33 -6.57
N TYR A 63 13.93 1.99 -7.38
CA TYR A 63 13.27 2.95 -8.26
C TYR A 63 12.00 3.44 -7.55
N GLU A 64 12.01 4.69 -7.12
CA GLU A 64 10.88 5.28 -6.41
C GLU A 64 9.99 6.09 -7.35
N TYR A 65 8.68 5.91 -7.18
CA TYR A 65 7.64 6.59 -7.94
C TYR A 65 6.62 7.17 -6.96
N HIS A 66 6.60 8.50 -6.83
CA HIS A 66 5.73 9.18 -5.88
C HIS A 66 4.57 9.80 -6.63
N LEU A 67 3.35 9.37 -6.27
CA LEU A 67 2.12 9.88 -6.84
C LEU A 67 1.50 10.91 -5.91
N ALA A 68 1.17 12.08 -6.45
CA ALA A 68 0.47 13.14 -5.73
C ALA A 68 -0.69 13.69 -6.59
N PRO A 69 -1.79 14.14 -5.99
CA PRO A 69 -2.83 14.85 -6.75
C PRO A 69 -2.30 16.20 -7.24
N LYS A 70 -2.73 16.63 -8.43
CA LYS A 70 -2.45 17.98 -8.93
C LYS A 70 -2.94 19.03 -7.93
N ASP A 71 -2.10 20.02 -7.67
CA ASP A 71 -2.34 21.14 -6.75
C ASP A 71 -2.73 20.72 -5.31
N GLY A 72 -2.41 19.49 -4.91
CA GLY A 72 -2.83 18.95 -3.60
C GLY A 72 -4.34 18.65 -3.51
N TYR A 73 -5.10 18.82 -4.59
CA TYR A 73 -6.54 18.62 -4.61
C TYR A 73 -6.88 17.15 -4.79
N LEU A 74 -7.28 16.47 -3.71
CA LEU A 74 -7.54 15.02 -3.69
C LEU A 74 -8.58 14.52 -4.72
N ARG A 75 -9.43 15.41 -5.26
CA ARG A 75 -10.41 15.07 -6.30
C ARG A 75 -9.95 15.44 -7.71
N SER A 76 -8.70 15.88 -7.86
CA SER A 76 -8.09 16.13 -9.17
C SER A 76 -8.22 14.89 -10.04
N GLN A 77 -8.56 15.11 -11.30
CA GLN A 77 -8.54 14.05 -12.32
C GLN A 77 -7.13 13.82 -12.89
N THR A 78 -6.20 14.71 -12.58
CA THR A 78 -4.79 14.60 -12.98
C THR A 78 -3.95 14.23 -11.76
N MET A 79 -3.18 13.15 -11.90
CA MET A 79 -2.13 12.75 -10.95
C MET A 79 -0.78 13.30 -11.40
N LEU A 80 0.09 13.58 -10.46
CA LEU A 80 1.49 13.92 -10.68
C LEU A 80 2.36 12.70 -10.36
N LEU A 81 3.25 12.32 -11.27
CA LEU A 81 4.34 11.39 -11.00
C LEU A 81 5.61 12.19 -10.74
N ASN A 82 6.17 12.07 -9.53
CA ASN A 82 7.39 12.78 -9.13
C ASN A 82 7.30 14.30 -9.41
N GLY A 83 6.10 14.87 -9.22
CA GLY A 83 5.80 16.28 -9.46
C GLY A 83 5.38 16.65 -10.90
N ARG A 84 5.42 15.71 -11.86
CA ARG A 84 5.04 15.96 -13.27
C ARG A 84 3.65 15.42 -13.58
N PRO A 85 2.76 16.18 -14.25
CA PRO A 85 1.45 15.68 -14.65
C PRO A 85 1.55 14.39 -15.48
N LEU A 86 0.81 13.37 -15.08
CA LEU A 86 0.57 12.17 -15.86
C LEU A 86 -0.56 12.44 -16.85
N GLU A 87 -0.18 12.92 -18.04
CA GLU A 87 -1.09 13.19 -19.14
C GLU A 87 -0.61 12.43 -20.39
N LEU A 88 -1.53 12.08 -21.28
CA LEU A 88 -1.17 11.43 -22.54
C LEU A 88 -0.30 12.38 -23.37
N THR A 89 0.53 11.81 -24.24
CA THR A 89 1.28 12.60 -25.22
C THR A 89 0.32 13.28 -26.21
N ASP A 90 0.83 14.20 -27.03
CA ASP A 90 0.05 14.83 -28.10
C ASP A 90 -0.54 13.82 -29.12
N THR A 91 0.06 12.63 -29.21
CA THR A 91 -0.43 11.51 -30.04
C THR A 91 -1.41 10.59 -29.31
N GLY A 92 -1.69 10.85 -28.03
CA GLY A 92 -2.59 10.05 -27.19
C GLY A 92 -1.94 8.81 -26.57
N GLU A 93 -0.60 8.74 -26.57
CA GLU A 93 0.13 7.61 -26.01
C GLU A 93 0.38 7.75 -24.50
N ILE A 94 0.65 6.62 -23.84
CA ILE A 94 1.02 6.59 -22.41
C ILE A 94 2.41 7.24 -22.27
N PRO A 95 2.59 8.24 -21.38
CA PRO A 95 3.87 8.93 -21.22
C PRO A 95 4.90 8.03 -20.51
N SER A 96 6.18 8.36 -20.66
CA SER A 96 7.26 7.66 -19.93
C SER A 96 7.16 7.89 -18.42
N PHE A 97 7.41 6.84 -17.63
CA PHE A 97 7.43 6.91 -16.17
C PHE A 97 8.87 6.93 -15.66
N GLU A 98 9.37 8.12 -15.37
CA GLU A 98 10.71 8.32 -14.85
C GLU A 98 10.75 8.15 -13.32
N PRO A 99 11.60 7.25 -12.80
CA PRO A 99 11.80 7.10 -11.36
C PRO A 99 12.64 8.25 -10.79
N ILE A 100 12.57 8.43 -9.48
CA ILE A 100 13.61 9.12 -8.69
C ILE A 100 14.58 8.07 -8.14
N LEU A 101 15.88 8.39 -8.22
CA LEU A 101 17.00 7.58 -7.69
C LEU A 101 17.34 7.98 -6.25
#